data_AF-A0A7J2QZD2-F1
#
_entry.id   AF-A0A7J2QZD2-F1
#
_cell.length_a   1.000
_cell.length_b   1.000
_cell.length_c   1.000
_cell.angle_alpha   90.00
_cell.angle_beta   90.00
_cell.angle_gamma   90.00
#
_symmetry.space_group_name_H-M   'P 1'
#
loop_
_entity.id
_entity.type
_entity.pdbx_description
1 polymer ?
#
loop_
_entity_poly.entity_id
_entity_poly.type
_entity_poly.pdbx_seq_one_letter_code
_entity_poly.pdbx_strand_id
1 'polypeptide(L)'
;MSTKLGEEEILRKKVWKIINLIQANQLFVHYKELSIRYLAEKSKKVSTKTLPEILSLCVLNALVPNSAMLLIGGHGGGKTTLVKLLGRMFTASSLSEIENSIIRGHPQLTEEKLIGTLKLGKLMKDGEEEVVWRQFVTNFWKIIDEVNRLTPYAQDILLSLLAEGTVKYYDSIMVINKFSLYATINPHDIGTFELSQPFLDRFGISVPISMPASHDLQLILSGKDEKYSGFDELIQVPEILNIDELMEVWYHVNRIAFSPKVNNYIHAIIREFTLCSRLDKGNTEDLKPSSGLCSGCHFNTAQNICNKIDSILSVRVAKDLLRYSKALSWLLGINKIDINIVNTIAPYIISHRTSYVKRELDKAPYFGNKYEFSRKLLETIQKRFKNREICYQIAERFRKGNPKENDLIELKKFEKNDLIVKYDLIPFVKTINNKQYPLIAQQIQEASKKGDINKLAEIRNNLMENIDFPNRGDLIEWCNRELYKQTVTDYVIKFSYWKEVWADIAAEFSNLDQPLKEAFSQRQTKQIRTEDLLIEINVTGTKEDSLVNIQISGGSEALKLRTVLDNLEYIQKEE
;
A
#
# COMPACT_ATOMS: atom_id res chain seq x y z
N MET A 1 17.78 -22.94 16.57
CA MET A 1 16.56 -22.35 15.97
C MET A 1 16.78 -20.85 15.89
N SER A 2 16.55 -20.26 14.71
CA SER A 2 16.93 -18.89 14.37
C SER A 2 16.06 -17.89 15.14
N THR A 3 16.63 -16.81 15.66
CA THR A 3 15.87 -15.67 16.15
C THR A 3 15.12 -15.00 14.97
N LYS A 4 13.96 -14.37 15.23
CA LYS A 4 13.11 -13.63 14.27
C LYS A 4 13.87 -12.68 13.34
N LEU A 5 14.94 -12.05 13.85
CA LEU A 5 15.86 -11.23 13.05
C LEU A 5 16.62 -12.05 11.98
N GLY A 6 17.01 -13.28 12.29
CA GLY A 6 17.66 -14.19 11.35
C GLY A 6 16.71 -14.64 10.24
N GLU A 7 15.44 -14.94 10.55
CA GLU A 7 14.45 -15.35 9.55
C GLU A 7 14.04 -14.21 8.62
N GLU A 8 13.74 -13.02 9.17
CA GLU A 8 13.47 -11.83 8.37
C GLU A 8 14.66 -11.48 7.46
N GLU A 9 15.88 -11.58 7.97
CA GLU A 9 17.09 -11.28 7.19
C GLU A 9 17.34 -12.33 6.10
N ILE A 10 17.00 -13.60 6.33
CA ILE A 10 17.02 -14.66 5.30
C ILE A 10 16.03 -14.34 4.19
N LEU A 11 14.78 -13.99 4.52
CA LEU A 11 13.76 -13.60 3.54
C LEU A 11 14.20 -12.36 2.74
N ARG A 12 14.77 -11.36 3.41
CA ARG A 12 15.32 -10.17 2.75
C ARG A 12 16.48 -10.53 1.81
N LYS A 13 17.39 -11.42 2.22
CA LYS A 13 18.50 -11.93 1.37
C LYS A 13 17.97 -12.66 0.14
N LYS A 14 16.88 -13.44 0.27
CA LYS A 14 16.19 -14.07 -0.88
C LYS A 14 15.67 -13.02 -1.86
N VAL A 15 15.01 -11.96 -1.39
CA VAL A 15 14.54 -10.88 -2.28
C VAL A 15 15.71 -10.16 -2.97
N TRP A 16 16.82 -9.91 -2.27
CA TRP A 16 18.03 -9.38 -2.91
C TRP A 16 18.62 -10.33 -3.94
N LYS A 17 18.56 -11.64 -3.71
CA LYS A 17 18.99 -12.66 -4.67
C LYS A 17 18.18 -12.59 -5.96
N ILE A 18 16.87 -12.32 -5.90
CA ILE A 18 16.02 -12.11 -7.08
C ILE A 18 16.53 -10.93 -7.92
N ILE A 19 16.75 -9.78 -7.28
CA ILE A 19 17.25 -8.57 -7.97
C ILE A 19 18.61 -8.86 -8.61
N ASN A 20 19.53 -9.45 -7.85
CA ASN A 20 20.89 -9.74 -8.31
C ASN A 20 20.91 -10.75 -9.46
N LEU A 21 20.08 -11.80 -9.43
CA LEU A 21 20.04 -12.80 -10.49
C LEU A 21 19.51 -12.23 -11.81
N ILE A 22 18.44 -11.42 -11.76
CA ILE A 22 17.89 -10.78 -12.96
C ILE A 22 18.94 -9.86 -13.61
N GLN A 23 19.70 -9.12 -12.80
CA GLN A 23 20.78 -8.28 -13.30
C GLN A 23 22.00 -9.08 -13.81
N ALA A 24 22.47 -10.06 -13.02
CA ALA A 24 23.67 -10.82 -13.34
C ALA A 24 23.49 -11.68 -14.60
N ASN A 25 22.30 -12.27 -14.76
CA ASN A 25 21.94 -13.06 -15.94
C ASN A 25 21.39 -12.19 -17.09
N GLN A 26 21.36 -10.86 -16.93
CA GLN A 26 20.87 -9.91 -17.93
C GLN A 26 19.46 -10.22 -18.46
N LEU A 27 18.61 -10.84 -17.63
CA LEU A 27 17.25 -11.26 -18.01
C LEU A 27 16.33 -10.05 -18.28
N PHE A 28 16.72 -8.88 -17.76
CA PHE A 28 16.09 -7.60 -18.06
C PHE A 28 17.16 -6.50 -18.04
N VAL A 29 17.38 -5.88 -19.20
CA VAL A 29 18.44 -4.87 -19.37
C VAL A 29 17.82 -3.49 -19.50
N HIS A 30 18.13 -2.62 -18.54
CA HIS A 30 17.72 -1.23 -18.56
C HIS A 30 18.65 -0.37 -17.73
N TYR A 31 19.20 0.69 -18.32
CA TYR A 31 20.21 1.54 -17.69
C TYR A 31 19.69 2.45 -16.56
N LYS A 32 18.36 2.65 -16.45
CA LYS A 32 17.82 3.64 -15.52
C LYS A 32 17.95 3.21 -14.06
N GLU A 33 18.49 4.12 -13.26
CA GLU A 33 18.70 3.91 -11.82
C GLU A 33 17.73 4.75 -10.97
N LEU A 34 17.19 4.11 -9.94
CA LEU A 34 16.49 4.73 -8.84
C LEU A 34 17.48 5.14 -7.76
N SER A 35 17.70 6.45 -7.63
CA SER A 35 18.47 7.02 -6.53
C SER A 35 17.59 7.13 -5.27
N ILE A 36 17.89 6.31 -4.27
CA ILE A 36 17.17 6.29 -3.00
C ILE A 36 18.01 6.99 -1.95
N ARG A 37 17.50 8.11 -1.44
CA ARG A 37 18.10 8.81 -0.30
C ARG A 37 17.36 8.40 0.96
N TYR A 38 18.10 8.06 2.00
CA TYR A 38 17.53 7.67 3.28
C TYR A 38 18.43 8.09 4.44
N LEU A 39 17.85 8.19 5.63
CA LEU A 39 18.60 8.52 6.84
C LEU A 39 19.13 7.23 7.49
N ALA A 40 20.44 7.00 7.43
CA ALA A 40 21.01 5.79 8.00
C ALA A 40 20.98 5.86 9.54
N GLU A 41 20.37 4.87 10.20
CA GLU A 41 20.18 4.85 11.65
C GLU A 41 21.51 4.91 12.43
N LYS A 42 22.53 4.17 11.96
CA LYS A 42 23.85 4.08 12.63
C LYS A 42 24.66 5.38 12.57
N SER A 43 24.52 6.17 11.51
CA SER A 43 25.37 7.36 11.28
C SER A 43 24.62 8.69 11.37
N LYS A 44 23.27 8.67 11.43
CA LYS A 44 22.38 9.84 11.28
C LYS A 44 22.68 10.71 10.06
N LYS A 45 23.46 10.19 9.10
CA LYS A 45 23.78 10.87 7.84
C LYS A 45 22.79 10.42 6.77
N VAL A 46 22.57 11.30 5.81
CA VAL A 46 21.82 10.95 4.59
C VAL A 46 22.74 10.09 3.72
N SER A 47 22.35 8.85 3.52
CA SER A 47 23.01 7.91 2.61
C SER A 47 22.21 7.80 1.32
N THR A 48 22.91 7.50 0.23
CA THR A 48 22.29 7.28 -1.08
C THR A 48 22.61 5.86 -1.52
N LYS A 49 21.60 5.09 -1.91
CA LYS A 49 21.74 3.80 -2.59
C LYS A 49 21.11 3.89 -3.96
N THR A 50 21.79 3.40 -4.98
CA THR A 50 21.27 3.28 -6.34
C THR A 50 20.81 1.86 -6.57
N LEU A 51 19.63 1.70 -7.16
CA LEU A 51 19.08 0.41 -7.57
C LEU A 51 18.49 0.52 -8.97
N PRO A 52 18.31 -0.58 -9.72
CA PRO A 52 17.68 -0.53 -11.03
C PRO A 52 16.23 -0.13 -10.90
N GLU A 53 15.80 0.92 -11.61
CA GLU A 53 14.52 1.58 -11.37
C GLU A 53 13.33 0.65 -11.57
N ILE A 54 13.20 0.10 -12.78
CA ILE A 54 12.04 -0.70 -13.19
C ILE A 54 11.96 -1.99 -12.36
N LEU A 55 13.09 -2.69 -12.21
CA LEU A 55 13.15 -3.95 -11.45
C LEU A 55 12.81 -3.72 -9.97
N SER A 56 13.35 -2.67 -9.35
CA SER A 56 13.08 -2.36 -7.95
C SER A 56 11.60 -2.06 -7.74
N LEU A 57 10.96 -1.27 -8.62
CA LEU A 57 9.54 -0.96 -8.51
C LEU A 57 8.66 -2.21 -8.71
N CYS A 58 9.03 -3.10 -9.65
CA CYS A 58 8.34 -4.37 -9.84
C CYS A 58 8.44 -5.27 -8.61
N VAL A 59 9.62 -5.35 -7.98
CA VAL A 59 9.82 -6.07 -6.73
C VAL A 59 8.99 -5.43 -5.60
N LEU A 60 9.00 -4.11 -5.47
CA LEU A 60 8.20 -3.41 -4.46
C LEU A 60 6.70 -3.72 -4.58
N ASN A 61 6.16 -3.88 -5.80
CA ASN A 61 4.78 -4.32 -5.98
C ASN A 61 4.53 -5.71 -5.40
N ALA A 62 5.45 -6.67 -5.61
CA ALA A 62 5.33 -8.01 -5.03
C ALA A 62 5.38 -8.00 -3.50
N LEU A 63 6.10 -7.04 -2.89
CA LEU A 63 6.21 -6.89 -1.43
C LEU A 63 5.01 -6.21 -0.77
N VAL A 64 4.05 -5.71 -1.56
CA VAL A 64 2.82 -5.10 -1.05
C VAL A 64 1.64 -6.04 -1.29
N PRO A 65 0.82 -6.36 -0.27
CA PRO A 65 -0.33 -7.23 -0.43
C PRO A 65 -1.42 -6.59 -1.28
N ASN A 66 -2.07 -7.40 -2.12
CA ASN A 66 -3.24 -7.00 -2.94
C ASN A 66 -2.95 -5.77 -3.79
N SER A 67 -1.73 -5.73 -4.33
CA SER A 67 -1.19 -4.63 -5.10
C SER A 67 -1.42 -4.84 -6.60
N ALA A 68 -1.50 -3.73 -7.32
CA ALA A 68 -1.58 -3.70 -8.76
C ALA A 68 -0.59 -2.66 -9.30
N MET A 69 0.25 -3.04 -10.25
CA MET A 69 1.23 -2.16 -10.88
C MET A 69 0.95 -1.96 -12.37
N LEU A 70 1.19 -0.74 -12.86
CA LEU A 70 1.16 -0.40 -14.29
C LEU A 70 2.57 -0.25 -14.86
N LEU A 71 2.87 -0.99 -15.92
CA LEU A 71 4.09 -0.85 -16.72
C LEU A 71 3.75 -0.14 -18.04
N ILE A 72 4.10 1.14 -18.16
CA ILE A 72 3.72 1.99 -19.29
C ILE A 72 4.91 2.14 -20.23
N GLY A 73 4.79 1.69 -21.48
CA GLY A 73 5.88 1.86 -22.46
C GLY A 73 5.53 1.29 -23.83
N GLY A 74 6.41 1.46 -24.83
CA GLY A 74 6.22 0.90 -26.17
C GLY A 74 6.28 -0.64 -26.22
N HIS A 75 6.06 -1.21 -27.40
CA HIS A 75 6.30 -2.64 -27.66
C HIS A 75 7.80 -2.96 -27.57
N GLY A 76 8.12 -4.21 -27.22
CA GLY A 76 9.50 -4.71 -27.21
C GLY A 76 10.33 -4.32 -25.98
N GLY A 77 9.75 -3.63 -24.98
CA GLY A 77 10.44 -3.25 -23.75
C GLY A 77 10.63 -4.36 -22.71
N GLY A 78 10.44 -5.64 -23.05
CA GLY A 78 10.62 -6.78 -22.13
C GLY A 78 9.66 -6.82 -20.92
N LYS A 79 8.59 -6.02 -20.93
CA LYS A 79 7.69 -5.78 -19.78
C LYS A 79 7.04 -7.06 -19.28
N THR A 80 6.37 -7.79 -20.18
CA THR A 80 5.67 -9.03 -19.85
C THR A 80 6.66 -10.13 -19.46
N THR A 81 7.82 -10.19 -20.12
CA THR A 81 8.90 -11.15 -19.79
C THR A 81 9.41 -10.95 -18.35
N LEU A 82 9.75 -9.72 -17.96
CA LEU A 82 10.19 -9.41 -16.61
C LEU A 82 9.18 -9.87 -15.54
N VAL A 83 7.90 -9.59 -15.77
CA VAL A 83 6.82 -9.95 -14.83
C VAL A 83 6.65 -11.47 -14.72
N LYS A 84 6.83 -12.22 -15.81
CA LYS A 84 6.79 -13.70 -15.78
C LYS A 84 7.93 -14.27 -14.94
N LEU A 85 9.15 -13.77 -15.16
CA LEU A 85 10.34 -14.21 -14.42
C LEU A 85 10.21 -13.93 -12.92
N LEU A 86 9.72 -12.73 -12.57
CA LEU A 86 9.44 -12.37 -11.18
C LEU A 86 8.37 -13.29 -10.58
N GLY A 87 7.29 -13.60 -11.31
CA GLY A 87 6.27 -14.53 -10.86
C GLY A 87 6.88 -15.86 -10.40
N ARG A 88 7.73 -16.47 -11.22
CA ARG A 88 8.38 -17.76 -10.90
C ARG A 88 9.28 -17.64 -9.67
N MET A 89 10.12 -16.60 -9.62
CA MET A 89 11.05 -16.39 -8.52
C MET A 89 10.35 -16.07 -7.18
N PHE A 90 9.16 -15.46 -7.20
CA PHE A 90 8.40 -15.07 -6.01
C PHE A 90 7.40 -16.12 -5.53
N THR A 91 6.79 -16.90 -6.44
CA THR A 91 5.71 -17.84 -6.08
C THR A 91 6.12 -19.31 -6.16
N ALA A 92 7.31 -19.60 -6.71
CA ALA A 92 7.76 -20.94 -7.07
C ALA A 92 6.83 -21.68 -8.06
N SER A 93 5.99 -20.93 -8.79
CA SER A 93 5.12 -21.47 -9.84
C SER A 93 5.91 -21.68 -11.13
N SER A 94 5.53 -22.67 -11.92
CA SER A 94 6.14 -22.87 -13.24
C SER A 94 5.81 -21.71 -14.19
N LEU A 95 6.68 -21.46 -15.17
CA LEU A 95 6.43 -20.46 -16.22
C LEU A 95 5.16 -20.77 -17.00
N SER A 96 4.80 -22.06 -17.14
CA SER A 96 3.55 -22.48 -17.79
C SER A 96 2.31 -22.06 -16.97
N GLU A 97 2.31 -22.26 -15.65
CA GLU A 97 1.22 -21.81 -14.78
C GLU A 97 1.09 -20.29 -14.79
N ILE A 98 2.22 -19.58 -14.82
CA ILE A 98 2.23 -18.12 -14.91
C ILE A 98 1.68 -17.66 -16.27
N GLU A 99 2.05 -18.32 -17.38
CA GLU A 99 1.52 -18.05 -18.72
C GLU A 99 -0.01 -18.22 -18.79
N ASN A 100 -0.53 -19.26 -18.16
CA ASN A 100 -1.97 -19.51 -18.09
C ASN A 100 -2.71 -18.48 -17.20
N SER A 101 -1.97 -17.76 -16.36
CA SER A 101 -2.48 -16.66 -15.52
C SER A 101 -2.43 -15.30 -16.23
N ILE A 102 -2.13 -15.26 -17.54
CA ILE A 102 -2.04 -14.03 -18.32
C ILE A 102 -3.33 -13.80 -19.09
N ILE A 103 -3.91 -12.62 -18.91
CA ILE A 103 -4.92 -12.09 -19.81
C ILE A 103 -4.24 -11.18 -20.82
N ARG A 104 -4.39 -11.49 -22.11
CA ARG A 104 -3.94 -10.62 -23.19
C ARG A 104 -5.09 -9.73 -23.64
N GLY A 105 -4.91 -8.42 -23.52
CA GLY A 105 -5.89 -7.41 -23.87
C GLY A 105 -6.27 -7.49 -25.35
N HIS A 106 -7.56 -7.65 -25.61
CA HIS A 106 -8.09 -7.68 -26.96
C HIS A 106 -9.51 -7.07 -26.98
N PRO A 107 -9.88 -6.26 -27.99
CA PRO A 107 -11.20 -5.63 -28.04
C PRO A 107 -12.38 -6.61 -28.08
N GLN A 108 -12.15 -7.85 -28.54
CA GLN A 108 -13.16 -8.91 -28.60
C GLN A 108 -13.05 -9.90 -27.42
N LEU A 109 -12.35 -9.54 -26.34
CA LEU A 109 -12.24 -10.40 -25.18
C LEU A 109 -13.60 -10.46 -24.46
N THR A 110 -14.20 -11.65 -24.43
CA THR A 110 -15.47 -11.89 -23.73
C THR A 110 -15.24 -12.08 -22.24
N GLU A 111 -16.29 -11.87 -21.45
CA GLU A 111 -16.29 -12.13 -20.00
C GLU A 111 -15.89 -13.59 -19.69
N GLU A 112 -16.37 -14.55 -20.48
CA GLU A 112 -15.98 -15.95 -20.39
C GLU A 112 -14.47 -16.20 -20.54
N LYS A 113 -13.83 -15.41 -21.40
CA LYS A 113 -12.38 -15.48 -21.61
C LYS A 113 -11.58 -14.72 -20.56
N LEU A 114 -12.23 -13.84 -19.81
CA LEU A 114 -11.62 -13.03 -18.76
C LEU A 114 -11.73 -13.72 -17.39
N ILE A 115 -12.93 -14.20 -17.05
CA ILE A 115 -13.30 -14.67 -15.71
C ILE A 115 -13.39 -16.19 -15.63
N GLY A 116 -14.25 -16.82 -16.43
CA GLY A 116 -14.64 -18.21 -16.23
C GLY A 116 -15.78 -18.63 -17.15
N THR A 117 -16.01 -19.93 -17.26
CA THR A 117 -17.02 -20.53 -18.15
C THR A 117 -17.89 -21.49 -17.38
N LEU A 118 -19.16 -21.66 -17.77
CA LEU A 118 -20.03 -22.69 -17.19
C LEU A 118 -19.60 -24.08 -17.63
N LYS A 119 -19.72 -25.04 -16.72
CA LYS A 119 -19.45 -26.46 -16.98
C LYS A 119 -20.61 -27.07 -17.75
N LEU A 120 -20.52 -27.03 -19.07
CA LEU A 120 -21.56 -27.50 -20.00
C LEU A 120 -22.10 -28.90 -19.66
N GLY A 121 -21.22 -29.83 -19.24
CA GLY A 121 -21.60 -31.20 -18.90
C GLY A 121 -22.58 -31.33 -17.72
N LYS A 122 -22.51 -30.44 -16.73
CA LYS A 122 -23.45 -30.40 -15.60
C LYS A 122 -24.69 -29.59 -15.91
N LEU A 123 -24.51 -28.47 -16.62
CA LEU A 123 -25.62 -27.63 -17.06
C LEU A 123 -26.62 -28.41 -17.92
N MET A 124 -26.11 -29.21 -18.87
CA MET A 124 -26.96 -29.97 -19.80
C MET A 124 -27.57 -31.25 -19.19
N LYS A 125 -26.98 -31.82 -18.13
CA LYS A 125 -27.47 -33.06 -17.50
C LYS A 125 -28.35 -32.81 -16.29
N ASP A 126 -27.91 -31.92 -15.41
CA ASP A 126 -28.48 -31.74 -14.07
C ASP A 126 -29.15 -30.36 -13.90
N GLY A 127 -29.00 -29.47 -14.89
CA GLY A 127 -29.46 -28.08 -14.80
C GLY A 127 -28.64 -27.23 -13.83
N GLU A 128 -27.49 -27.74 -13.36
CA GLU A 128 -26.63 -27.07 -12.38
C GLU A 128 -25.63 -26.11 -13.05
N GLU A 129 -25.66 -24.84 -12.65
CA GLU A 129 -24.73 -23.79 -13.07
C GLU A 129 -23.43 -23.85 -12.26
N GLU A 130 -22.55 -24.81 -12.55
CA GLU A 130 -21.19 -24.85 -11.97
C GLU A 130 -20.22 -23.99 -12.79
N VAL A 131 -19.67 -22.94 -12.18
CA VAL A 131 -18.68 -22.06 -12.82
C VAL A 131 -17.27 -22.63 -12.71
N VAL A 132 -16.59 -22.75 -13.85
CA VAL A 132 -15.16 -23.06 -13.94
C VAL A 132 -14.40 -21.75 -14.09
N TRP A 133 -13.76 -21.33 -13.00
CA TRP A 133 -12.95 -20.11 -12.96
C TRP A 133 -11.64 -20.27 -13.72
N ARG A 134 -11.22 -19.21 -14.43
CA ARG A 134 -9.92 -19.17 -15.09
C ARG A 134 -8.79 -19.09 -14.06
N GLN A 135 -7.63 -19.60 -14.45
CA GLN A 135 -6.42 -19.54 -13.64
C GLN A 135 -6.02 -18.10 -13.29
N PHE A 136 -6.29 -17.13 -14.16
CA PHE A 136 -6.13 -15.70 -13.82
C PHE A 136 -6.89 -15.31 -12.54
N VAL A 137 -8.11 -15.81 -12.33
CA VAL A 137 -8.93 -15.48 -11.15
C VAL A 137 -8.37 -16.19 -9.91
N THR A 138 -8.03 -17.47 -10.02
CA THR A 138 -7.62 -18.32 -8.88
C THR A 138 -6.17 -18.10 -8.43
N ASN A 139 -5.25 -17.78 -9.35
CA ASN A 139 -3.82 -17.79 -9.05
C ASN A 139 -3.36 -16.53 -8.32
N PHE A 140 -2.34 -16.66 -7.48
CA PHE A 140 -1.81 -15.54 -6.70
C PHE A 140 -1.20 -14.44 -7.59
N TRP A 141 -0.42 -14.83 -8.60
CA TRP A 141 0.25 -13.91 -9.52
C TRP A 141 -0.60 -13.69 -10.77
N LYS A 142 -0.92 -12.44 -11.06
CA LYS A 142 -1.85 -12.05 -12.14
C LYS A 142 -1.17 -11.09 -13.11
N ILE A 143 -1.32 -11.36 -14.41
CA ILE A 143 -0.75 -10.49 -15.45
C ILE A 143 -1.84 -10.09 -16.44
N ILE A 144 -1.95 -8.79 -16.72
CA ILE A 144 -2.80 -8.26 -17.78
C ILE A 144 -1.91 -7.56 -18.80
N ASP A 145 -1.72 -8.17 -19.96
CA ASP A 145 -0.96 -7.56 -21.04
C ASP A 145 -1.88 -6.62 -21.85
N GLU A 146 -1.40 -5.40 -22.13
CA GLU A 146 -2.12 -4.40 -22.93
C GLU A 146 -3.53 -4.08 -22.40
N VAL A 147 -3.62 -3.72 -21.12
CA VAL A 147 -4.90 -3.43 -20.44
C VAL A 147 -5.73 -2.35 -21.14
N ASN A 148 -5.08 -1.42 -21.85
CA ASN A 148 -5.74 -0.38 -22.63
C ASN A 148 -6.38 -0.88 -23.93
N ARG A 149 -6.28 -2.17 -24.28
CA ARG A 149 -7.03 -2.78 -25.39
C ARG A 149 -8.32 -3.48 -24.95
N LEU A 150 -8.55 -3.56 -23.63
CA LEU A 150 -9.78 -4.11 -23.07
C LEU A 150 -10.92 -3.12 -23.24
N THR A 151 -12.11 -3.62 -23.59
CA THR A 151 -13.33 -2.81 -23.65
C THR A 151 -13.67 -2.23 -22.28
N PRO A 152 -14.43 -1.11 -22.21
CA PRO A 152 -14.86 -0.55 -20.92
C PRO A 152 -15.55 -1.58 -20.03
N TYR A 153 -16.41 -2.45 -20.60
CA TYR A 153 -17.06 -3.54 -19.87
C TYR A 153 -16.06 -4.51 -19.21
N ALA A 154 -15.02 -4.93 -19.95
CA ALA A 154 -13.98 -5.79 -19.39
C ALA A 154 -13.15 -5.08 -18.31
N GLN A 155 -12.92 -3.76 -18.46
CA GLN A 155 -12.25 -2.96 -17.43
C GLN A 155 -13.09 -2.86 -16.14
N ASP A 156 -14.42 -2.74 -16.24
CA ASP A 156 -15.34 -2.67 -15.09
C ASP A 156 -15.37 -3.99 -14.30
N ILE A 157 -15.33 -5.13 -15.00
CA ILE A 157 -15.17 -6.44 -14.35
C ILE A 157 -13.87 -6.49 -13.54
N LEU A 158 -12.75 -6.08 -14.16
CA LEU A 158 -11.45 -6.06 -13.49
C LEU A 158 -11.42 -5.05 -12.34
N LEU A 159 -12.20 -3.96 -12.43
CA LEU A 159 -12.35 -3.00 -11.36
C LEU A 159 -12.89 -3.67 -10.09
N SER A 160 -13.88 -4.57 -10.22
CA SER A 160 -14.45 -5.32 -9.09
C SER A 160 -13.40 -6.21 -8.41
N LEU A 161 -12.58 -6.92 -9.20
CA LEU A 161 -11.45 -7.70 -8.70
C LEU A 161 -10.45 -6.82 -7.93
N LEU A 162 -10.05 -5.69 -8.52
CA LEU A 162 -9.10 -4.75 -7.92
C LEU A 162 -9.68 -3.98 -6.72
N ALA A 163 -11.00 -3.89 -6.63
CA ALA A 163 -11.71 -3.13 -5.62
C ALA A 163 -12.03 -3.93 -4.37
N GLU A 164 -12.67 -5.06 -4.59
CA GLU A 164 -13.32 -5.85 -3.55
C GLU A 164 -12.58 -7.16 -3.31
N GLY A 165 -11.65 -7.53 -4.22
CA GLY A 165 -11.05 -8.86 -4.19
C GLY A 165 -12.09 -9.93 -4.49
N THR A 166 -13.15 -9.62 -5.23
CA THR A 166 -14.19 -10.58 -5.59
C THR A 166 -14.53 -10.48 -7.05
N VAL A 167 -14.82 -11.62 -7.66
CA VAL A 167 -15.34 -11.69 -9.02
C VAL A 167 -16.67 -12.44 -8.99
N LYS A 168 -17.65 -11.88 -9.68
CA LYS A 168 -18.99 -12.47 -9.82
C LYS A 168 -19.16 -12.92 -11.26
N TYR A 169 -19.74 -14.10 -11.44
CA TYR A 169 -20.11 -14.63 -12.73
C TYR A 169 -21.35 -15.49 -12.55
N TYR A 170 -22.47 -15.09 -13.18
CA TYR A 170 -23.81 -15.56 -12.84
C TYR A 170 -24.07 -15.44 -11.31
N ASP A 171 -24.61 -16.46 -10.66
CA ASP A 171 -24.85 -16.50 -9.22
C ASP A 171 -23.62 -16.94 -8.40
N SER A 172 -22.50 -17.26 -9.06
CA SER A 172 -21.28 -17.68 -8.38
C SER A 172 -20.38 -16.48 -8.05
N ILE A 173 -19.87 -16.47 -6.81
CA ILE A 173 -18.94 -15.45 -6.33
C ILE A 173 -17.63 -16.14 -5.94
N MET A 174 -16.52 -15.69 -6.53
CA MET A 174 -15.18 -16.10 -6.13
C MET A 174 -14.49 -14.98 -5.36
N VAL A 175 -14.04 -15.28 -4.14
CA VAL A 175 -13.27 -14.37 -3.29
C VAL A 175 -11.78 -14.63 -3.49
N ILE A 176 -11.04 -13.58 -3.84
CA ILE A 176 -9.61 -13.54 -4.08
C ILE A 176 -8.97 -12.79 -2.90
N ASN A 177 -8.59 -13.54 -1.87
CA ASN A 177 -8.09 -12.95 -0.63
C ASN A 177 -6.74 -12.25 -0.78
N LYS A 178 -5.84 -12.87 -1.58
CA LYS A 178 -4.44 -12.46 -1.74
C LYS A 178 -4.00 -12.55 -3.20
N PHE A 179 -3.47 -11.46 -3.74
CA PHE A 179 -2.93 -11.44 -5.09
C PHE A 179 -1.82 -10.39 -5.26
N SER A 180 -1.01 -10.56 -6.31
CA SER A 180 -0.16 -9.51 -6.87
C SER A 180 -0.43 -9.39 -8.36
N LEU A 181 -0.80 -8.20 -8.81
CA LEU A 181 -1.20 -7.94 -10.19
C LEU A 181 -0.22 -7.00 -10.90
N TYR A 182 0.09 -7.32 -12.15
CA TYR A 182 0.89 -6.51 -13.05
C TYR A 182 0.14 -6.31 -14.35
N ALA A 183 -0.03 -5.06 -14.75
CA ALA A 183 -0.68 -4.72 -16.01
C ALA A 183 0.26 -3.89 -16.88
N THR A 184 0.31 -4.17 -18.18
CA THR A 184 1.09 -3.39 -19.13
C THR A 184 0.17 -2.46 -19.93
N ILE A 185 0.69 -1.28 -20.27
CA ILE A 185 0.03 -0.33 -21.17
C ILE A 185 1.00 -0.05 -22.32
N ASN A 186 0.46 -0.02 -23.54
CA ASN A 186 1.11 0.59 -24.67
C ASN A 186 0.33 1.84 -25.14
N PRO A 187 0.83 3.06 -24.87
CA PRO A 187 0.10 4.29 -25.17
C PRO A 187 -0.04 4.59 -26.67
N HIS A 188 0.77 3.98 -27.54
CA HIS A 188 0.78 4.25 -28.98
C HIS A 188 0.05 3.18 -29.81
N ASP A 189 -0.59 2.22 -29.15
CA ASP A 189 -1.25 1.11 -29.84
C ASP A 189 -2.58 1.52 -30.48
N ILE A 190 -2.96 0.83 -31.55
CA ILE A 190 -4.19 1.08 -32.32
C ILE A 190 -5.33 0.25 -31.71
N GLY A 191 -6.54 0.82 -31.67
CA GLY A 191 -7.71 0.14 -31.10
C GLY A 191 -7.67 0.08 -29.57
N THR A 192 -7.22 1.17 -28.96
CA THR A 192 -7.15 1.33 -27.51
C THR A 192 -8.36 2.09 -26.97
N PHE A 193 -8.71 1.78 -25.73
CA PHE A 193 -9.77 2.43 -24.95
C PHE A 193 -9.13 3.27 -23.85
N GLU A 194 -9.67 4.47 -23.61
CA GLU A 194 -9.21 5.32 -22.51
C GLU A 194 -9.50 4.65 -21.16
N LEU A 195 -8.49 4.62 -20.29
CA LEU A 195 -8.64 4.11 -18.94
C LEU A 195 -9.27 5.19 -18.05
N SER A 196 -10.36 4.85 -17.37
CA SER A 196 -11.05 5.76 -16.46
C SER A 196 -10.17 6.11 -15.24
N GLN A 197 -10.34 7.32 -14.70
CA GLN A 197 -9.63 7.73 -13.47
C GLN A 197 -9.90 6.78 -12.27
N PRO A 198 -11.15 6.32 -12.05
CA PRO A 198 -11.42 5.32 -11.01
C PRO A 198 -10.65 4.01 -11.20
N PHE A 199 -10.41 3.58 -12.45
CA PHE A 199 -9.63 2.39 -12.76
C PHE A 199 -8.13 2.60 -12.50
N LEU A 200 -7.57 3.71 -12.96
CA LEU A 200 -6.17 4.08 -12.72
C LEU A 200 -5.85 4.24 -11.22
N ASP A 201 -6.78 4.75 -10.42
CA ASP A 201 -6.63 4.89 -8.97
C ASP A 201 -6.52 3.53 -8.22
N ARG A 202 -6.90 2.41 -8.87
CA ARG A 202 -6.72 1.06 -8.30
C ARG A 202 -5.31 0.52 -8.45
N PHE A 203 -4.51 1.08 -9.35
CA PHE A 203 -3.12 0.67 -9.51
C PHE A 203 -2.25 1.39 -8.50
N GLY A 204 -1.73 0.64 -7.52
CA GLY A 204 -0.84 1.06 -6.45
C GLY A 204 0.34 1.93 -6.91
N ILE A 205 0.96 1.54 -8.01
CA ILE A 205 2.17 2.19 -8.53
C ILE A 205 2.22 2.06 -10.06
N SER A 206 2.87 3.00 -10.75
CA SER A 206 3.15 2.91 -12.17
C SER A 206 4.62 3.23 -12.48
N VAL A 207 5.19 2.58 -13.49
CA VAL A 207 6.54 2.86 -13.97
C VAL A 207 6.52 3.14 -15.48
N PRO A 208 7.08 4.29 -15.93
CA PRO A 208 7.31 4.54 -17.34
C PRO A 208 8.57 3.83 -17.82
N ILE A 209 8.41 2.82 -18.66
CA ILE A 209 9.49 2.05 -19.28
C ILE A 209 9.88 2.74 -20.57
N SER A 210 11.12 3.25 -20.63
CA SER A 210 11.70 3.75 -21.87
C SER A 210 12.28 2.61 -22.69
N MET A 211 12.54 2.85 -23.97
CA MET A 211 13.29 1.89 -24.78
C MET A 211 14.72 1.73 -24.23
N PRO A 212 15.32 0.53 -24.39
CA PRO A 212 16.71 0.29 -24.00
C PRO A 212 17.65 1.28 -24.69
N ALA A 213 18.66 1.78 -23.98
CA ALA A 213 19.67 2.65 -24.56
C ALA A 213 20.64 1.86 -25.45
N SER A 214 21.50 2.53 -26.22
CA SER A 214 22.51 1.87 -27.08
C SER A 214 23.36 0.85 -26.33
N HIS A 215 23.75 1.17 -25.09
CA HIS A 215 24.47 0.23 -24.23
C HIS A 215 23.64 -1.01 -23.87
N ASP A 216 22.36 -0.83 -23.53
CA ASP A 216 21.47 -1.95 -23.22
C ASP A 216 21.24 -2.83 -24.47
N LEU A 217 21.12 -2.20 -25.65
CA LEU A 217 20.98 -2.91 -26.92
C LEU A 217 22.21 -3.77 -27.24
N GLN A 218 23.42 -3.26 -26.95
CA GLN A 218 24.64 -4.05 -27.11
C GLN A 218 24.60 -5.31 -26.24
N LEU A 219 24.15 -5.19 -24.98
CA LEU A 219 24.01 -6.32 -24.07
C LEU A 219 22.97 -7.33 -24.60
N ILE A 220 21.78 -6.86 -24.97
CA ILE A 220 20.71 -7.69 -25.56
C ILE A 220 21.20 -8.46 -26.80
N LEU A 221 21.92 -7.80 -27.71
CA LEU A 221 22.43 -8.43 -28.93
C LEU A 221 23.58 -9.40 -28.68
N SER A 222 24.35 -9.21 -27.60
CA SER A 222 25.42 -10.13 -27.20
C SER A 222 24.93 -11.34 -26.39
N GLY A 223 23.70 -11.27 -25.87
CA GLY A 223 23.04 -12.39 -25.20
C GLY A 223 22.76 -13.56 -26.14
N LYS A 224 22.65 -14.77 -25.59
CA LYS A 224 22.19 -15.93 -26.36
C LYS A 224 20.71 -15.73 -26.70
N ASP A 225 20.36 -15.84 -27.98
CA ASP A 225 18.97 -15.75 -28.40
C ASP A 225 18.20 -17.00 -27.94
N GLU A 226 17.25 -16.76 -27.05
CA GLU A 226 16.38 -17.75 -26.42
C GLU A 226 15.53 -18.49 -27.46
N LYS A 227 15.27 -17.90 -28.64
CA LYS A 227 14.57 -18.61 -29.73
C LYS A 227 15.35 -19.82 -30.23
N TYR A 228 16.67 -19.79 -30.16
CA TYR A 228 17.53 -20.88 -30.62
C TYR A 228 17.93 -21.83 -29.49
N SER A 229 17.97 -21.34 -28.25
CA SER A 229 18.54 -22.07 -27.11
C SER A 229 17.51 -22.54 -26.08
N GLY A 230 16.28 -22.04 -26.14
CA GLY A 230 15.27 -22.26 -25.10
C GLY A 230 15.64 -21.59 -23.77
N PHE A 231 14.74 -21.67 -22.80
CA PHE A 231 14.99 -21.23 -21.43
C PHE A 231 15.28 -22.45 -20.56
N ASP A 232 16.43 -22.49 -19.88
CA ASP A 232 16.62 -23.44 -18.78
C ASP A 232 15.95 -22.85 -17.53
N GLU A 233 14.68 -23.19 -17.36
CA GLU A 233 13.81 -22.68 -16.30
C GLU A 233 14.37 -22.98 -14.89
N LEU A 234 15.12 -24.08 -14.72
CA LEU A 234 15.68 -24.49 -13.42
C LEU A 234 16.95 -23.71 -13.07
N ILE A 235 17.79 -23.39 -14.07
CA ILE A 235 19.09 -22.74 -13.86
C ILE A 235 18.99 -21.22 -13.98
N GLN A 236 18.27 -20.70 -14.97
CA GLN A 236 18.23 -19.27 -15.27
C GLN A 236 17.21 -18.52 -14.40
N VAL A 237 16.15 -19.20 -13.96
CA VAL A 237 15.03 -18.62 -13.21
C VAL A 237 14.69 -19.50 -12.00
N PRO A 238 15.61 -19.66 -11.03
CA PRO A 238 15.40 -20.58 -9.92
C PRO A 238 14.23 -20.13 -9.03
N GLU A 239 13.61 -21.10 -8.36
CA GLU A 239 12.62 -20.86 -7.31
C GLU A 239 13.37 -20.30 -6.09
N ILE A 240 13.03 -19.08 -5.67
CA ILE A 240 13.76 -18.36 -4.60
C ILE A 240 12.87 -18.18 -3.38
N LEU A 241 11.66 -17.68 -3.60
CA LEU A 241 10.59 -17.59 -2.62
C LEU A 241 9.41 -18.45 -3.04
N ASN A 242 8.55 -18.76 -2.07
CA ASN A 242 7.22 -19.31 -2.30
C ASN A 242 6.15 -18.37 -1.72
N ILE A 243 4.87 -18.69 -1.97
CA ILE A 243 3.75 -17.85 -1.52
C ILE A 243 3.70 -17.70 0.01
N ASP A 244 3.97 -18.78 0.76
CA ASP A 244 3.92 -18.75 2.23
C ASP A 244 5.02 -17.80 2.77
N GLU A 245 6.25 -17.88 2.23
CA GLU A 245 7.35 -16.97 2.55
C GLU A 245 7.05 -15.51 2.15
N LEU A 246 6.39 -15.30 1.01
CA LEU A 246 5.98 -13.96 0.59
C LEU A 246 4.92 -13.36 1.54
N MET A 247 4.03 -14.19 2.09
CA MET A 247 3.07 -13.76 3.11
C MET A 247 3.75 -13.38 4.43
N GLU A 248 4.84 -14.05 4.81
CA GLU A 248 5.68 -13.63 5.94
C GLU A 248 6.36 -12.28 5.65
N VAL A 249 6.89 -12.10 4.44
CA VAL A 249 7.44 -10.81 4.01
C VAL A 249 6.40 -9.69 4.14
N TRP A 250 5.15 -9.91 3.70
CA TRP A 250 4.08 -8.93 3.86
C TRP A 250 3.78 -8.59 5.33
N TYR A 251 3.86 -9.58 6.21
CA TYR A 251 3.71 -9.39 7.65
C TYR A 251 4.83 -8.52 8.24
N HIS A 252 6.10 -8.79 7.89
CA HIS A 252 7.23 -7.95 8.31
C HIS A 252 7.17 -6.53 7.74
N VAL A 253 6.85 -6.38 6.44
CA VAL A 253 6.70 -5.08 5.80
C VAL A 253 5.64 -4.23 6.50
N ASN A 254 4.51 -4.81 6.92
CA ASN A 254 3.46 -4.07 7.60
C ASN A 254 3.94 -3.46 8.95
N ARG A 255 4.93 -4.04 9.60
CA ARG A 255 5.41 -3.64 10.94
C ARG A 255 6.41 -2.50 10.95
N ILE A 256 6.87 -2.05 9.79
CA ILE A 256 7.80 -0.93 9.72
C ILE A 256 7.17 0.33 10.28
N ALA A 257 7.87 0.92 11.25
CA ALA A 257 7.41 2.09 11.96
C ALA A 257 7.59 3.36 11.12
N PHE A 258 6.71 4.33 11.33
CA PHE A 258 6.82 5.66 10.72
C PHE A 258 6.62 6.74 11.77
N SER A 259 7.26 7.89 11.54
CA SER A 259 7.15 9.02 12.45
C SER A 259 5.88 9.86 12.19
N PRO A 260 5.36 10.60 13.19
CA PRO A 260 4.28 11.57 12.98
C PRO A 260 4.61 12.60 11.90
N LYS A 261 5.90 12.93 11.72
CA LYS A 261 6.38 13.84 10.67
C LYS A 261 6.14 13.27 9.26
N VAL A 262 6.37 11.97 9.06
CA VAL A 262 6.05 11.28 7.79
C VAL A 262 4.55 11.25 7.55
N ASN A 263 3.75 10.96 8.58
CA ASN A 263 2.30 10.97 8.47
C ASN A 263 1.76 12.36 8.05
N ASN A 264 2.22 13.42 8.72
CA ASN A 264 1.88 14.80 8.37
C ASN A 264 2.35 15.17 6.95
N TYR A 265 3.46 14.60 6.48
CA TYR A 265 3.95 14.81 5.12
C TYR A 265 3.10 14.12 4.06
N ILE A 266 2.65 12.89 4.31
CA ILE A 266 1.72 12.19 3.40
C ILE A 266 0.39 12.96 3.34
N HIS A 267 -0.15 13.39 4.50
CA HIS A 267 -1.35 14.24 4.55
C HIS A 267 -1.15 15.55 3.81
N ALA A 268 0.02 16.18 3.97
CA ALA A 268 0.39 17.37 3.23
C ALA A 268 0.31 17.18 1.72
N ILE A 269 0.81 16.06 1.21
CA ILE A 269 0.75 15.74 -0.22
C ILE A 269 -0.70 15.68 -0.68
N ILE A 270 -1.54 14.89 -0.01
CA ILE A 270 -2.96 14.75 -0.42
C ILE A 270 -3.68 16.09 -0.36
N ARG A 271 -3.53 16.85 0.74
CA ARG A 271 -4.25 18.10 0.93
C ARG A 271 -3.84 19.19 -0.06
N GLU A 272 -2.59 19.25 -0.50
CA GLU A 272 -2.15 20.16 -1.56
C GLU A 272 -2.83 19.87 -2.91
N PHE A 273 -3.21 18.61 -3.16
CA PHE A 273 -3.94 18.22 -4.36
C PHE A 273 -5.46 18.40 -4.23
N THR A 274 -6.02 18.31 -3.01
CA THR A 274 -7.49 18.40 -2.81
C THR A 274 -7.96 19.83 -2.55
N LEU A 275 -7.20 20.64 -1.81
CA LEU A 275 -7.67 21.92 -1.31
C LEU A 275 -7.83 22.98 -2.41
N CYS A 276 -8.91 23.75 -2.29
CA CYS A 276 -9.15 24.95 -3.07
C CYS A 276 -9.87 25.98 -2.20
N SER A 277 -9.58 27.26 -2.41
CA SER A 277 -10.22 28.34 -1.64
C SER A 277 -11.62 28.71 -2.13
N ARG A 278 -12.03 28.21 -3.31
CA ARG A 278 -13.25 28.64 -4.01
C ARG A 278 -14.35 27.59 -4.01
N LEU A 279 -13.99 26.32 -4.12
CA LEU A 279 -14.93 25.21 -4.22
C LEU A 279 -14.34 23.94 -3.64
N ASP A 280 -15.20 22.96 -3.40
CA ASP A 280 -14.78 21.61 -3.08
C ASP A 280 -14.55 20.83 -4.37
N LYS A 281 -13.27 20.58 -4.68
CA LYS A 281 -12.86 19.87 -5.90
C LYS A 281 -13.30 18.41 -5.94
N GLY A 282 -13.61 17.82 -4.78
CA GLY A 282 -14.13 16.45 -4.73
C GLY A 282 -15.58 16.34 -5.18
N ASN A 283 -16.35 17.42 -5.04
CA ASN A 283 -17.80 17.43 -5.26
C ASN A 283 -18.22 18.25 -6.50
N THR A 284 -17.27 18.90 -7.19
CA THR A 284 -17.56 19.77 -8.34
C THR A 284 -16.84 19.28 -9.59
N GLU A 285 -17.58 18.94 -10.65
CA GLU A 285 -16.99 18.40 -11.89
C GLU A 285 -16.73 19.45 -12.98
N ASP A 286 -17.54 20.51 -13.03
CA ASP A 286 -17.58 21.45 -14.16
C ASP A 286 -16.45 22.49 -14.13
N LEU A 287 -16.15 23.03 -12.94
CA LEU A 287 -15.23 24.15 -12.80
C LEU A 287 -13.84 23.67 -12.33
N LYS A 288 -12.88 23.69 -13.26
CA LYS A 288 -11.51 23.18 -13.11
C LYS A 288 -10.49 24.28 -13.41
N PRO A 289 -9.23 24.15 -12.96
CA PRO A 289 -8.18 25.09 -13.32
C PRO A 289 -7.99 25.26 -14.83
N SER A 290 -8.19 24.20 -15.62
CA SER A 290 -8.20 24.27 -17.08
C SER A 290 -9.38 25.05 -17.67
N SER A 291 -10.56 25.05 -17.03
CA SER A 291 -11.73 25.82 -17.46
C SER A 291 -11.80 27.25 -16.91
N GLY A 292 -10.76 27.71 -16.19
CA GLY A 292 -10.64 29.10 -15.72
C GLY A 292 -10.92 29.33 -14.23
N LEU A 293 -11.06 28.27 -13.43
CA LEU A 293 -11.30 28.36 -11.97
C LEU A 293 -10.33 29.30 -11.23
N CYS A 294 -9.09 29.42 -11.70
CA CYS A 294 -8.05 30.16 -10.99
C CYS A 294 -8.01 31.67 -11.31
N SER A 295 -8.81 32.16 -12.25
CA SER A 295 -8.81 33.58 -12.66
C SER A 295 -9.24 34.49 -11.51
N GLY A 296 -8.38 35.46 -11.14
CA GLY A 296 -8.60 36.37 -10.00
C GLY A 296 -8.49 35.73 -8.62
N CYS A 297 -7.94 34.52 -8.50
CA CYS A 297 -7.78 33.86 -7.21
C CYS A 297 -6.48 34.30 -6.53
N HIS A 298 -6.55 34.71 -5.25
CA HIS A 298 -5.38 35.04 -4.43
C HIS A 298 -4.35 33.89 -4.38
N PHE A 299 -4.83 32.65 -4.39
CA PHE A 299 -4.01 31.44 -4.35
C PHE A 299 -3.55 30.97 -5.74
N ASN A 300 -3.79 31.72 -6.81
CA ASN A 300 -3.25 31.41 -8.14
C ASN A 300 -1.78 31.85 -8.25
N THR A 301 -0.89 31.19 -7.51
CA THR A 301 0.55 31.49 -7.49
C THR A 301 1.37 30.35 -8.09
N ALA A 302 2.62 30.62 -8.45
CA ALA A 302 3.53 29.59 -8.96
C ALA A 302 3.77 28.47 -7.93
N GLN A 303 3.74 28.78 -6.62
CA GLN A 303 4.02 27.84 -5.54
C GLN A 303 2.84 26.96 -5.15
N ASN A 304 1.61 27.34 -5.47
CA ASN A 304 0.44 26.55 -5.12
C ASN A 304 0.24 25.44 -6.14
N ILE A 305 -0.33 24.31 -5.71
CA ILE A 305 -0.47 23.11 -6.54
C ILE A 305 -1.89 22.99 -7.08
N CYS A 306 -2.85 23.52 -6.33
CA CYS A 306 -4.26 23.52 -6.70
C CYS A 306 -4.55 24.12 -8.09
N ASN A 307 -3.69 24.98 -8.64
CA ASN A 307 -3.85 25.59 -9.97
C ASN A 307 -3.19 24.79 -11.12
N LYS A 308 -2.51 23.67 -10.82
CA LYS A 308 -1.79 22.83 -11.79
C LYS A 308 -2.46 21.46 -12.03
N ILE A 309 -3.55 21.18 -11.34
CA ILE A 309 -4.23 19.88 -11.33
C ILE A 309 -5.73 20.05 -11.60
N ASP A 310 -6.27 19.20 -12.46
CA ASP A 310 -7.68 19.16 -12.83
C ASP A 310 -8.45 18.06 -12.07
N SER A 311 -7.77 17.02 -11.59
CA SER A 311 -8.34 16.01 -10.70
C SER A 311 -7.65 16.00 -9.33
N ILE A 312 -8.37 15.53 -8.32
CA ILE A 312 -7.87 15.36 -6.96
C ILE A 312 -7.22 13.98 -6.78
N LEU A 313 -6.38 13.86 -5.75
CA LEU A 313 -5.89 12.57 -5.28
C LEU A 313 -6.93 11.92 -4.36
N SER A 314 -7.12 10.62 -4.52
CA SER A 314 -7.94 9.83 -3.60
C SER A 314 -7.22 9.58 -2.26
N VAL A 315 -7.97 9.14 -1.25
CA VAL A 315 -7.41 8.69 0.03
C VAL A 315 -6.54 7.43 -0.13
N ARG A 316 -6.70 6.67 -1.22
CA ARG A 316 -5.88 5.47 -1.49
C ARG A 316 -4.42 5.81 -1.68
N VAL A 317 -4.15 6.95 -2.31
CA VAL A 317 -2.78 7.44 -2.53
C VAL A 317 -2.02 7.58 -1.21
N ALA A 318 -2.67 8.03 -0.14
CA ALA A 318 -2.04 8.10 1.18
C ALA A 318 -1.63 6.73 1.70
N LYS A 319 -2.51 5.73 1.56
CA LYS A 319 -2.25 4.35 1.97
C LYS A 319 -1.14 3.73 1.13
N ASP A 320 -1.14 3.95 -0.18
CA ASP A 320 -0.14 3.39 -1.09
C ASP A 320 1.24 4.05 -0.88
N LEU A 321 1.30 5.36 -0.69
CA LEU A 321 2.53 6.05 -0.27
C LEU A 321 3.12 5.41 0.99
N LEU A 322 2.29 5.08 1.97
CA LEU A 322 2.76 4.42 3.19
C LEU A 322 3.21 2.96 2.92
N ARG A 323 2.40 2.16 2.22
CA ARG A 323 2.69 0.74 1.93
C ARG A 323 3.98 0.56 1.15
N TYR A 324 4.14 1.30 0.06
CA TYR A 324 5.35 1.24 -0.76
C TYR A 324 6.57 1.83 -0.04
N SER A 325 6.39 2.82 0.85
CA SER A 325 7.49 3.33 1.68
C SER A 325 7.96 2.28 2.68
N LYS A 326 7.03 1.52 3.28
CA LYS A 326 7.34 0.39 4.14
C LYS A 326 8.09 -0.69 3.35
N ALA A 327 7.58 -1.10 2.19
CA ALA A 327 8.24 -2.11 1.35
C ALA A 327 9.68 -1.70 0.97
N LEU A 328 9.90 -0.44 0.59
CA LEU A 328 11.23 0.07 0.27
C LEU A 328 12.14 0.15 1.50
N SER A 329 11.62 0.58 2.65
CA SER A 329 12.39 0.60 3.90
C SER A 329 12.80 -0.82 4.31
N TRP A 330 11.88 -1.79 4.18
CA TRP A 330 12.14 -3.21 4.47
C TRP A 330 13.24 -3.77 3.59
N LEU A 331 13.14 -3.56 2.28
CA LEU A 331 14.14 -4.02 1.31
C LEU A 331 15.54 -3.49 1.64
N LEU A 332 15.63 -2.24 2.11
CA LEU A 332 16.88 -1.59 2.50
C LEU A 332 17.37 -1.96 3.91
N GLY A 333 16.58 -2.70 4.70
CA GLY A 333 16.86 -3.01 6.10
C GLY A 333 16.80 -1.79 7.03
N ILE A 334 15.90 -0.86 6.72
CA ILE A 334 15.64 0.35 7.50
C ILE A 334 14.36 0.15 8.31
N ASN A 335 14.42 0.32 9.62
CA ASN A 335 13.30 0.03 10.52
C ASN A 335 12.33 1.22 10.67
N LYS A 336 12.71 2.41 10.19
CA LYS A 336 11.92 3.63 10.30
C LYS A 336 11.85 4.42 8.99
N ILE A 337 10.64 4.73 8.55
CA ILE A 337 10.41 5.52 7.34
C ILE A 337 10.84 6.97 7.54
N ASP A 338 11.53 7.52 6.54
CA ASP A 338 11.86 8.94 6.43
C ASP A 338 11.18 9.60 5.21
N ILE A 339 11.14 10.95 5.20
CA ILE A 339 10.48 11.73 4.14
C ILE A 339 11.13 11.51 2.76
N ASN A 340 12.44 11.25 2.71
CA ASN A 340 13.14 11.05 1.44
C ASN A 340 12.72 9.73 0.80
N ILE A 341 12.50 8.67 1.59
CA ILE A 341 11.93 7.40 1.11
C ILE A 341 10.56 7.64 0.45
N VAL A 342 9.68 8.41 1.12
CA VAL A 342 8.37 8.79 0.55
C VAL A 342 8.55 9.54 -0.77
N ASN A 343 9.49 10.47 -0.85
CA ASN A 343 9.74 11.25 -2.06
C ASN A 343 10.32 10.45 -3.21
N THR A 344 11.07 9.38 -2.93
CA THR A 344 11.59 8.49 -3.96
C THR A 344 10.46 7.74 -4.67
N ILE A 345 9.42 7.31 -3.95
CA ILE A 345 8.32 6.52 -4.52
C ILE A 345 7.12 7.36 -4.99
N ALA A 346 6.90 8.54 -4.40
CA ALA A 346 5.70 9.34 -4.61
C ALA A 346 5.40 9.68 -6.09
N PRO A 347 6.40 10.01 -6.94
CA PRO A 347 6.14 10.28 -8.36
C PRO A 347 5.52 9.09 -9.10
N TYR A 348 5.92 7.86 -8.77
CA TYR A 348 5.40 6.63 -9.40
C TYR A 348 3.98 6.28 -8.94
N ILE A 349 3.58 6.73 -7.75
CA ILE A 349 2.24 6.48 -7.20
C ILE A 349 1.24 7.53 -7.69
N ILE A 350 1.69 8.77 -7.91
CA ILE A 350 0.81 9.91 -8.19
C ILE A 350 0.61 10.17 -9.70
N SER A 351 1.64 9.94 -10.51
CA SER A 351 1.68 10.43 -11.90
C SER A 351 0.58 9.87 -12.82
N HIS A 352 0.17 8.62 -12.63
CA HIS A 352 -0.92 8.00 -13.41
C HIS A 352 -2.32 8.30 -12.87
N ARG A 353 -2.44 8.77 -11.62
CA ARG A 353 -3.73 9.01 -10.94
C ARG A 353 -4.22 10.46 -11.00
N THR A 354 -3.40 11.35 -11.55
CA THR A 354 -3.70 12.78 -11.60
C THR A 354 -3.81 13.27 -13.03
N SER A 355 -4.86 14.03 -13.29
CA SER A 355 -5.03 14.84 -14.49
C SER A 355 -4.43 16.22 -14.24
N TYR A 356 -3.39 16.55 -15.01
CA TYR A 356 -2.70 17.83 -14.95
C TYR A 356 -3.27 18.83 -15.95
N VAL A 357 -3.12 20.12 -15.64
CA VAL A 357 -3.48 21.17 -16.58
C VAL A 357 -2.51 21.12 -17.76
N LYS A 358 -3.01 20.80 -18.97
CA LYS A 358 -2.22 20.62 -20.19
C LYS A 358 -1.23 21.75 -20.44
N ARG A 359 -1.68 23.02 -20.31
CA ARG A 359 -0.81 24.20 -20.51
C ARG A 359 0.44 24.24 -19.62
N GLU A 360 0.41 23.61 -18.45
CA GLU A 360 1.57 23.53 -17.55
C GLU A 360 2.40 22.27 -17.81
N LEU A 361 1.73 21.16 -18.12
CA LEU A 361 2.35 19.87 -18.42
C LEU A 361 3.12 19.88 -19.76
N ASP A 362 2.64 20.61 -20.76
CA ASP A 362 3.23 20.63 -22.11
C ASP A 362 4.38 21.64 -22.22
N LYS A 363 4.57 22.51 -21.22
CA LYS A 363 5.69 23.45 -21.17
C LYS A 363 7.02 22.73 -20.94
N ALA A 364 8.09 23.31 -21.45
CA ALA A 364 9.45 22.87 -21.14
C ALA A 364 9.70 22.94 -19.61
N PRO A 365 10.39 21.96 -19.01
CA PRO A 365 11.07 20.82 -19.65
C PRO A 365 10.25 19.52 -19.74
N TYR A 366 8.93 19.54 -19.48
CA TYR A 366 8.15 18.32 -19.28
C TYR A 366 7.59 17.72 -20.57
N PHE A 367 7.10 18.55 -21.51
CA PHE A 367 6.60 18.10 -22.82
C PHE A 367 5.60 16.94 -22.74
N GLY A 368 4.63 17.00 -21.82
CA GLY A 368 3.65 15.92 -21.63
C GLY A 368 4.08 14.83 -20.63
N ASN A 369 5.32 14.84 -20.15
CA ASN A 369 5.84 13.85 -19.20
C ASN A 369 5.23 14.04 -17.80
N LYS A 370 4.15 13.29 -17.53
CA LYS A 370 3.44 13.28 -16.25
C LYS A 370 4.35 12.93 -15.08
N TYR A 371 5.31 12.02 -15.28
CA TYR A 371 6.20 11.56 -14.21
C TYR A 371 7.12 12.69 -13.72
N GLU A 372 7.84 13.35 -14.64
CA GLU A 372 8.73 14.46 -14.28
C GLU A 372 7.97 15.67 -13.73
N PHE A 373 6.77 15.94 -14.26
CA PHE A 373 5.91 17.00 -13.73
C PHE A 373 5.45 16.68 -12.29
N SER A 374 5.04 15.45 -12.03
CA SER A 374 4.66 15.00 -10.67
C SER A 374 5.82 15.16 -9.69
N ARG A 375 7.03 14.78 -10.12
CA ARG A 375 8.26 14.95 -9.34
C ARG A 375 8.50 16.42 -8.99
N LYS A 376 8.35 17.34 -9.94
CA LYS A 376 8.46 18.78 -9.68
C LYS A 376 7.45 19.30 -8.66
N LEU A 377 6.20 18.86 -8.77
CA LEU A 377 5.14 19.26 -7.83
C LEU A 377 5.51 18.78 -6.42
N LEU A 378 5.95 17.53 -6.27
CA LEU A 378 6.35 16.96 -4.99
C LEU A 378 7.56 17.69 -4.35
N GLU A 379 8.55 18.11 -5.16
CA GLU A 379 9.64 18.98 -4.66
C GLU A 379 9.10 20.31 -4.10
N THR A 380 8.09 20.88 -4.75
CA THR A 380 7.43 22.10 -4.29
C THR A 380 6.67 21.84 -2.98
N ILE A 381 5.96 20.72 -2.87
CA ILE A 381 5.30 20.28 -1.62
C ILE A 381 6.32 20.13 -0.51
N GLN A 382 7.47 19.51 -0.78
CA GLN A 382 8.50 19.31 0.24
C GLN A 382 9.02 20.65 0.80
N LYS A 383 9.25 21.63 -0.07
CA LYS A 383 9.66 22.98 0.34
C LYS A 383 8.57 23.66 1.17
N ARG A 384 7.32 23.61 0.70
CA ARG A 384 6.17 24.15 1.45
C ARG A 384 6.06 23.49 2.82
N PHE A 385 6.09 22.16 2.88
CA PHE A 385 5.98 21.39 4.12
C PHE A 385 7.02 21.80 5.16
N LYS A 386 8.28 22.00 4.75
CA LYS A 386 9.35 22.51 5.63
C LYS A 386 9.01 23.90 6.18
N ASN A 387 8.49 24.80 5.33
CA ASN A 387 8.09 26.15 5.76
C ASN A 387 6.94 26.14 6.79
N ARG A 388 6.08 25.11 6.77
CA ARG A 388 4.94 24.94 7.72
C ARG A 388 5.24 24.01 8.88
N GLU A 389 6.49 23.59 9.08
CA GLU A 389 6.85 22.68 10.18
C GLU A 389 6.42 23.24 11.55
N ILE A 390 6.58 24.55 11.75
CA ILE A 390 6.14 25.26 12.97
C ILE A 390 4.62 25.14 13.17
N CYS A 391 3.82 25.25 12.11
CA CYS A 391 2.36 25.15 12.19
C CYS A 391 1.92 23.75 12.65
N TYR A 392 2.59 22.69 12.17
CA TYR A 392 2.33 21.32 12.64
C TYR A 392 2.73 21.13 14.10
N GLN A 393 3.85 21.72 14.53
CA GLN A 393 4.26 21.68 15.94
C GLN A 393 3.26 22.39 16.86
N ILE A 394 2.67 23.50 16.41
CA ILE A 394 1.61 24.19 17.13
C ILE A 394 0.37 23.29 17.23
N ALA A 395 -0.11 22.73 16.11
CA ALA A 395 -1.27 21.84 16.13
C ALA A 395 -1.06 20.62 17.06
N GLU A 396 0.16 20.08 17.10
CA GLU A 396 0.53 18.99 18.00
C GLU A 396 0.53 19.41 19.49
N ARG A 397 0.91 20.66 19.80
CA ARG A 397 0.80 21.19 21.17
C ARG A 397 -0.64 21.27 21.64
N PHE A 398 -1.54 21.74 20.79
CA PHE A 398 -2.97 21.75 21.09
C PHE A 398 -3.52 20.32 21.24
N ARG A 399 -3.13 19.37 20.37
CA ARG A 399 -3.50 17.94 20.50
C ARG A 399 -3.14 17.35 21.85
N LYS A 400 -1.97 17.73 22.38
CA LYS A 400 -1.46 17.27 23.68
C LYS A 400 -1.98 18.09 24.87
N GLY A 401 -2.84 19.08 24.66
CA GLY A 401 -3.38 19.91 25.75
C GLY A 401 -2.38 20.90 26.35
N ASN A 402 -1.29 21.24 25.64
CA ASN A 402 -0.26 22.17 26.14
C ASN A 402 -0.07 23.39 25.20
N PRO A 403 -1.11 24.20 24.94
CA PRO A 403 -1.01 25.37 24.07
C PRO A 403 -0.17 26.49 24.71
N LYS A 404 0.55 27.27 23.89
CA LYS A 404 1.22 28.51 24.33
C LYS A 404 0.40 29.74 23.94
N GLU A 405 0.54 30.84 24.68
CA GLU A 405 -0.21 32.09 24.45
C GLU A 405 -0.06 32.64 23.02
N ASN A 406 1.14 32.56 22.44
CA ASN A 406 1.43 33.10 21.09
C ASN A 406 1.10 32.15 19.94
N ASP A 407 0.69 30.91 20.20
CA ASP A 407 0.54 29.87 19.18
C ASP A 407 -0.51 30.23 18.11
N LEU A 408 -1.65 30.82 18.52
CA LEU A 408 -2.70 31.26 17.59
C LEU A 408 -2.24 32.43 16.72
N ILE A 409 -1.41 33.32 17.25
CA ILE A 409 -0.88 34.47 16.52
C ILE A 409 0.10 33.96 15.45
N GLU A 410 0.96 33.00 15.81
CA GLU A 410 1.89 32.39 14.86
C GLU A 410 1.17 31.66 13.73
N LEU A 411 0.13 30.86 14.02
CA LEU A 411 -0.67 30.18 13.00
C LEU A 411 -1.31 31.17 12.02
N LYS A 412 -1.89 32.28 12.52
CA LYS A 412 -2.54 33.30 11.69
C LYS A 412 -1.59 33.97 10.70
N LYS A 413 -0.27 34.01 10.96
CA LYS A 413 0.72 34.56 10.00
C LYS A 413 0.74 33.79 8.68
N PHE A 414 0.45 32.49 8.71
CA PHE A 414 0.48 31.62 7.53
C PHE A 414 -0.87 31.50 6.80
N GLU A 415 -1.96 31.95 7.43
CA GLU A 415 -3.34 31.82 6.94
C GLU A 415 -3.55 32.40 5.54
N LYS A 416 -2.89 33.51 5.22
CA LYS A 416 -3.07 34.19 3.92
C LYS A 416 -2.43 33.43 2.76
N ASN A 417 -1.35 32.68 3.00
CA ASN A 417 -0.50 32.13 1.94
C ASN A 417 -0.55 30.59 1.84
N ASP A 418 -1.08 29.92 2.85
CA ASP A 418 -1.12 28.45 2.90
C ASP A 418 -2.54 27.92 3.12
N LEU A 419 -3.02 27.16 2.14
CA LEU A 419 -4.37 26.58 2.15
C LEU A 419 -4.55 25.57 3.28
N ILE A 420 -3.53 24.78 3.60
CA ILE A 420 -3.62 23.74 4.65
C ILE A 420 -3.71 24.41 6.02
N VAL A 421 -2.92 25.47 6.25
CA VAL A 421 -3.03 26.22 7.50
C VAL A 421 -4.42 26.85 7.64
N LYS A 422 -4.92 27.48 6.57
CA LYS A 422 -6.21 28.19 6.56
C LYS A 422 -7.41 27.26 6.75
N TYR A 423 -7.46 26.15 6.02
CA TYR A 423 -8.65 25.29 5.94
C TYR A 423 -8.58 24.04 6.83
N ASP A 424 -7.39 23.60 7.24
CA ASP A 424 -7.24 22.40 8.09
C ASP A 424 -6.77 22.76 9.50
N LEU A 425 -5.58 23.36 9.64
CA LEU A 425 -4.94 23.51 10.95
C LEU A 425 -5.62 24.54 11.85
N ILE A 426 -6.00 25.72 11.31
CA ILE A 426 -6.67 26.75 12.10
C ILE A 426 -8.06 26.28 12.57
N PRO A 427 -8.93 25.72 11.71
CA PRO A 427 -10.20 25.17 12.14
C PRO A 427 -10.03 24.07 13.19
N PHE A 428 -9.11 23.13 12.96
CA PHE A 428 -8.79 22.07 13.92
C PHE A 428 -8.42 22.61 15.31
N VAL A 429 -7.48 23.56 15.36
CA VAL A 429 -7.04 24.18 16.63
C VAL A 429 -8.18 24.93 17.31
N LYS A 430 -9.05 25.63 16.57
CA LYS A 430 -10.22 26.32 17.13
C LYS A 430 -11.21 25.35 17.78
N THR A 431 -11.45 24.18 17.17
CA THR A 431 -12.38 23.16 17.69
C THR A 431 -11.92 22.59 19.04
N ILE A 432 -10.62 22.37 19.21
CA ILE A 432 -10.05 21.79 20.44
C ILE A 432 -9.63 22.83 21.49
N ASN A 433 -9.73 24.13 21.17
CA ASN A 433 -9.40 25.21 22.08
C ASN A 433 -10.53 25.46 23.10
N ASN A 434 -10.79 24.48 23.95
CA ASN A 434 -11.72 24.57 25.08
C ASN A 434 -11.01 24.26 26.41
N LYS A 435 -11.70 24.44 27.53
CA LYS A 435 -11.12 24.20 28.87
C LYS A 435 -11.05 22.71 29.24
N GLN A 436 -11.90 21.86 28.66
CA GLN A 436 -12.03 20.45 29.04
C GLN A 436 -11.05 19.53 28.30
N TYR A 437 -10.75 19.81 27.03
CA TYR A 437 -9.86 19.00 26.17
C TYR A 437 -8.45 18.88 26.75
N PRO A 438 -7.79 19.96 27.22
CA PRO A 438 -6.47 19.85 27.84
C PRO A 438 -6.43 18.94 29.05
N LEU A 439 -7.49 18.93 29.88
CA LEU A 439 -7.57 18.10 31.08
C LEU A 439 -7.55 16.61 30.72
N ILE A 440 -8.39 16.19 29.76
CA ILE A 440 -8.43 14.79 29.32
C ILE A 440 -7.12 14.41 28.62
N ALA A 441 -6.59 15.29 27.76
CA ALA A 441 -5.32 15.04 27.06
C ALA A 441 -4.15 14.84 28.05
N GLN A 442 -4.10 15.62 29.14
CA GLN A 442 -3.11 15.47 30.20
C GLN A 442 -3.32 14.18 31.00
N GLN A 443 -4.57 13.80 31.32
CA GLN A 443 -4.87 12.53 31.98
C GLN A 443 -4.40 11.31 31.16
N ILE A 444 -4.63 11.32 29.84
CA ILE A 444 -4.14 10.28 28.92
C ILE A 444 -2.61 10.25 28.95
N GLN A 445 -1.96 11.41 28.89
CA GLN A 445 -0.50 11.51 28.92
C GLN A 445 0.09 10.99 30.24
N GLU A 446 -0.53 11.28 31.38
CA GLU A 446 -0.12 10.77 32.69
C GLU A 446 -0.32 9.26 32.81
N ALA A 447 -1.47 8.74 32.37
CA ALA A 447 -1.77 7.31 32.39
C ALA A 447 -0.81 6.52 31.47
N SER A 448 -0.53 7.04 30.27
CA SER A 448 0.46 6.49 29.34
C SER A 448 1.87 6.44 29.97
N LYS A 449 2.31 7.50 30.66
CA LYS A 449 3.61 7.52 31.35
C LYS A 449 3.70 6.54 32.52
N LYS A 450 2.59 6.33 33.24
CA LYS A 450 2.51 5.41 34.38
C LYS A 450 2.32 3.95 33.97
N GLY A 451 1.98 3.67 32.70
CA GLY A 451 1.62 2.32 32.24
C GLY A 451 0.28 1.83 32.80
N ASP A 452 -0.64 2.75 33.12
CA ASP A 452 -1.92 2.42 33.76
C ASP A 452 -2.97 2.05 32.71
N ILE A 453 -3.00 0.76 32.37
CA ILE A 453 -3.89 0.16 31.35
C ILE A 453 -5.36 0.36 31.72
N ASN A 454 -5.71 0.17 33.00
CA ASN A 454 -7.09 0.30 33.48
C ASN A 454 -7.60 1.73 33.32
N LYS A 455 -6.79 2.71 33.72
CA LYS A 455 -7.14 4.13 33.56
C LYS A 455 -7.25 4.55 32.09
N LEU A 456 -6.40 4.03 31.21
CA LEU A 456 -6.51 4.28 29.77
C LEU A 456 -7.81 3.69 29.18
N ALA A 457 -8.20 2.49 29.60
CA ALA A 457 -9.46 1.86 29.20
C ALA A 457 -10.68 2.65 29.70
N GLU A 458 -10.66 3.11 30.96
CA GLU A 458 -11.73 3.94 31.55
C GLU A 458 -11.91 5.26 30.78
N ILE A 459 -10.81 5.98 30.52
CA ILE A 459 -10.85 7.24 29.74
C ILE A 459 -11.42 6.98 28.33
N ARG A 460 -10.98 5.89 27.69
CA ARG A 460 -11.46 5.53 26.35
C ARG A 460 -12.97 5.24 26.38
N ASN A 461 -13.46 4.46 27.33
CA ASN A 461 -14.88 4.10 27.43
C ASN A 461 -15.76 5.34 27.70
N ASN A 462 -15.32 6.23 28.60
CA ASN A 462 -16.01 7.51 28.84
C ASN A 462 -16.08 8.38 27.58
N LEU A 463 -15.04 8.38 26.74
CA LEU A 463 -15.02 9.10 25.46
C LEU A 463 -15.91 8.46 24.37
N MET A 464 -16.14 7.15 24.44
CA MET A 464 -17.06 6.46 23.53
C MET A 464 -18.52 6.87 23.80
N GLU A 465 -18.89 7.02 25.07
CA GLU A 465 -20.23 7.44 25.51
C GLU A 465 -20.50 8.93 25.22
N ASN A 466 -19.50 9.80 25.40
CA ASN A 466 -19.67 11.24 25.21
C ASN A 466 -19.53 11.66 23.74
N ILE A 467 -20.66 11.74 23.01
CA ILE A 467 -20.69 12.01 21.58
C ILE A 467 -20.26 13.44 21.22
N ASP A 468 -20.60 14.42 22.05
CA ASP A 468 -20.42 15.85 21.77
C ASP A 468 -19.00 16.36 22.08
N PHE A 469 -18.12 15.49 22.61
CA PHE A 469 -16.78 15.90 22.98
C PHE A 469 -15.90 16.21 21.76
N PRO A 470 -15.25 17.39 21.70
CA PRO A 470 -14.50 17.80 20.52
C PRO A 470 -13.30 16.89 20.28
N ASN A 471 -13.15 16.47 19.02
CA ASN A 471 -12.05 15.62 18.58
C ASN A 471 -11.90 14.31 19.38
N ARG A 472 -13.02 13.77 19.90
CA ARG A 472 -13.03 12.52 20.69
C ARG A 472 -12.39 11.34 19.97
N GLY A 473 -12.57 11.23 18.65
CA GLY A 473 -12.01 10.15 17.84
C GLY A 473 -10.48 10.08 17.93
N ASP A 474 -9.79 11.23 17.88
CA ASP A 474 -8.33 11.29 18.03
C ASP A 474 -7.89 10.90 19.45
N LEU A 475 -8.66 11.25 20.49
CA LEU A 475 -8.35 10.89 21.88
C LEU A 475 -8.55 9.39 22.12
N ILE A 476 -9.63 8.81 21.59
CA ILE A 476 -9.88 7.35 21.62
C ILE A 476 -8.75 6.62 20.92
N GLU A 477 -8.36 7.08 19.73
CA GLU A 477 -7.25 6.49 18.98
C GLU A 477 -5.91 6.66 19.69
N TRP A 478 -5.71 7.77 20.41
CA TRP A 478 -4.54 7.93 21.27
C TRP A 478 -4.54 6.90 22.40
N CYS A 479 -5.65 6.72 23.12
CA CYS A 479 -5.77 5.65 24.13
C CYS A 479 -5.49 4.28 23.51
N ASN A 480 -6.13 3.92 22.39
CA ASN A 480 -5.91 2.65 21.69
C ASN A 480 -4.45 2.44 21.32
N ARG A 481 -3.76 3.48 20.83
CA ARG A 481 -2.35 3.39 20.46
C ARG A 481 -1.44 3.18 21.68
N GLU A 482 -1.73 3.84 22.80
CA GLU A 482 -0.93 3.65 24.03
C GLU A 482 -1.20 2.27 24.66
N LEU A 483 -2.47 1.83 24.68
CA LEU A 483 -2.84 0.47 25.05
C LEU A 483 -2.12 -0.56 24.17
N TYR A 484 -2.15 -0.38 22.85
CA TYR A 484 -1.44 -1.24 21.90
C TYR A 484 0.06 -1.29 22.21
N LYS A 485 0.73 -0.15 22.38
CA LYS A 485 2.18 -0.13 22.70
C LYS A 485 2.52 -0.86 23.99
N GLN A 486 1.63 -0.86 24.98
CA GLN A 486 1.87 -1.46 26.29
C GLN A 486 1.50 -2.95 26.35
N THR A 487 0.60 -3.41 25.47
CA THR A 487 0.02 -4.76 25.52
C THR A 487 0.32 -5.63 24.32
N VAL A 488 0.87 -5.06 23.23
CA VAL A 488 1.18 -5.82 22.01
C VAL A 488 2.07 -7.01 22.36
N THR A 489 1.61 -8.19 21.97
CA THR A 489 2.32 -9.45 22.10
C THR A 489 2.13 -10.24 20.84
N ASP A 490 3.23 -10.77 20.34
CA ASP A 490 3.26 -11.57 19.12
C ASP A 490 3.53 -13.02 19.47
N TYR A 491 2.81 -13.90 18.80
CA TYR A 491 2.92 -15.33 18.96
C TYR A 491 3.03 -16.00 17.60
N VAL A 492 3.83 -17.06 17.52
CA VAL A 492 3.99 -17.87 16.32
C VAL A 492 3.67 -19.32 16.66
N ILE A 493 2.84 -19.94 15.81
CA ILE A 493 2.52 -21.37 15.85
C ILE A 493 2.72 -21.97 14.47
N LYS A 494 2.90 -23.29 14.44
CA LYS A 494 2.67 -24.07 13.22
C LYS A 494 1.16 -24.25 13.01
N PHE A 495 0.73 -24.27 11.76
CA PHE A 495 -0.67 -24.48 11.40
C PHE A 495 -1.21 -25.79 11.97
N SER A 496 -0.39 -26.83 12.14
CA SER A 496 -0.80 -28.08 12.81
C SER A 496 -1.53 -27.89 14.14
N TYR A 497 -1.20 -26.84 14.91
CA TYR A 497 -1.74 -26.56 16.24
C TYR A 497 -2.91 -25.56 16.24
N TRP A 498 -3.45 -25.22 15.06
CA TRP A 498 -4.48 -24.17 14.97
C TRP A 498 -5.77 -24.54 15.72
N LYS A 499 -6.12 -25.83 15.78
CA LYS A 499 -7.36 -26.30 16.40
C LYS A 499 -7.30 -26.20 17.92
N GLU A 500 -6.15 -26.54 18.49
CA GLU A 500 -5.86 -26.46 19.91
C GLU A 500 -5.91 -25.00 20.37
N VAL A 501 -5.17 -24.12 19.68
CA VAL A 501 -5.20 -22.67 19.96
C VAL A 501 -6.61 -22.10 19.82
N TRP A 502 -7.35 -22.47 18.77
CA TRP A 502 -8.73 -22.04 18.61
C TRP A 502 -9.62 -22.50 19.77
N ALA A 503 -9.52 -23.76 20.19
CA ALA A 503 -10.32 -24.31 21.28
C ALA A 503 -10.03 -23.62 22.62
N ASP A 504 -8.76 -23.36 22.94
CA ASP A 504 -8.35 -22.68 24.18
C ASP A 504 -8.86 -21.25 24.23
N ILE A 505 -8.76 -20.51 23.11
CA ILE A 505 -9.28 -19.13 23.05
C ILE A 505 -10.81 -19.12 23.12
N ALA A 506 -11.49 -20.03 22.42
CA ALA A 506 -12.94 -20.11 22.40
C ALA A 506 -13.54 -20.54 23.75
N ALA A 507 -12.80 -21.30 24.57
CA ALA A 507 -13.23 -21.69 25.92
C ALA A 507 -13.36 -20.47 26.86
N GLU A 508 -12.42 -19.52 26.78
CA GLU A 508 -12.45 -18.30 27.58
C GLU A 508 -13.30 -17.19 26.92
N PHE A 509 -13.32 -17.13 25.60
CA PHE A 509 -14.02 -16.09 24.82
C PHE A 509 -14.99 -16.73 23.81
N SER A 510 -16.16 -17.13 24.30
CA SER A 510 -17.19 -17.80 23.47
C SER A 510 -17.69 -16.95 22.30
N ASN A 511 -17.67 -15.63 22.43
CA ASN A 511 -17.99 -14.67 21.36
C ASN A 511 -16.98 -14.66 20.20
N LEU A 512 -15.80 -15.26 20.36
CA LEU A 512 -14.74 -15.30 19.34
C LEU A 512 -14.71 -16.61 18.54
N ASP A 513 -15.54 -17.61 18.87
CA ASP A 513 -15.50 -18.95 18.24
C ASP A 513 -15.57 -18.89 16.70
N GLN A 514 -16.64 -18.32 16.16
CA GLN A 514 -16.85 -18.23 14.72
C GLN A 514 -15.82 -17.32 14.01
N PRO A 515 -15.52 -16.10 14.50
CA PRO A 515 -14.48 -15.26 13.92
C PRO A 515 -13.10 -15.93 13.84
N LEU A 516 -12.72 -16.72 14.85
CA LEU A 516 -11.45 -17.44 14.88
C LEU A 516 -11.41 -18.58 13.87
N LYS A 517 -12.47 -19.41 13.80
CA LYS A 517 -12.60 -20.47 12.77
C LYS A 517 -12.44 -19.89 11.37
N GLU A 518 -13.12 -18.79 11.10
CA GLU A 518 -13.00 -18.10 9.82
C GLU A 518 -11.56 -17.65 9.56
N ALA A 519 -10.88 -17.10 10.57
CA ALA A 519 -9.50 -16.62 10.42
C ALA A 519 -8.51 -17.74 10.06
N PHE A 520 -8.62 -18.91 10.69
CA PHE A 520 -7.74 -20.06 10.43
C PHE A 520 -8.10 -20.86 9.17
N SER A 521 -9.28 -20.64 8.57
CA SER A 521 -9.81 -21.49 7.49
C SER A 521 -8.98 -21.50 6.20
N GLN A 522 -8.26 -20.41 5.90
CA GLN A 522 -7.56 -20.23 4.63
C GLN A 522 -6.42 -19.21 4.76
N ARG A 523 -5.57 -19.13 3.72
CA ARG A 523 -4.52 -18.11 3.60
C ARG A 523 -5.11 -16.71 3.62
N GLN A 524 -4.96 -16.02 4.74
CA GLN A 524 -5.45 -14.66 4.92
C GLN A 524 -4.80 -13.96 6.10
N THR A 525 -5.04 -12.65 6.17
CA THR A 525 -4.77 -11.85 7.37
C THR A 525 -6.12 -11.32 7.84
N LYS A 526 -6.58 -11.73 9.03
CA LYS A 526 -7.88 -11.34 9.58
C LYS A 526 -7.64 -10.61 10.90
N GLN A 527 -8.26 -9.43 11.05
CA GLN A 527 -8.31 -8.70 12.31
C GLN A 527 -9.67 -8.95 12.96
N ILE A 528 -9.65 -9.44 14.18
CA ILE A 528 -10.83 -9.68 15.03
C ILE A 528 -10.79 -8.62 16.13
N ARG A 529 -11.85 -7.83 16.26
CA ARG A 529 -11.95 -6.71 17.21
C ARG A 529 -13.16 -6.89 18.11
N THR A 530 -12.94 -6.84 19.40
CA THR A 530 -13.95 -6.58 20.43
C THR A 530 -13.75 -5.17 21.01
N GLU A 531 -14.50 -4.80 22.04
CA GLU A 531 -14.34 -3.50 22.71
C GLU A 531 -12.95 -3.34 23.34
N ASP A 532 -12.42 -4.40 23.96
CA ASP A 532 -11.18 -4.37 24.75
C ASP A 532 -10.02 -5.19 24.15
N LEU A 533 -10.24 -5.87 23.02
CA LEU A 533 -9.28 -6.81 22.46
C LEU A 533 -9.20 -6.71 20.93
N LEU A 534 -7.99 -6.66 20.41
CA LEU A 534 -7.64 -6.76 19.00
C LEU A 534 -6.74 -7.98 18.82
N ILE A 535 -7.21 -8.96 18.05
CA ILE A 535 -6.43 -10.12 17.60
C ILE A 535 -6.19 -9.97 16.09
N GLU A 536 -4.93 -10.00 15.65
CA GLU A 536 -4.57 -10.10 14.24
C GLU A 536 -3.97 -11.48 13.97
N ILE A 537 -4.63 -12.26 13.12
CA ILE A 537 -4.19 -13.61 12.74
C ILE A 537 -3.74 -13.57 11.28
N ASN A 538 -2.49 -13.95 11.04
CA ASN A 538 -1.90 -14.07 9.71
C ASN A 538 -1.54 -15.54 9.43
N VAL A 539 -2.36 -16.20 8.61
CA VAL A 539 -2.15 -17.58 8.17
C VAL A 539 -1.38 -17.56 6.85
N THR A 540 -0.10 -17.98 6.86
CA THR A 540 0.75 -17.94 5.66
C THR A 540 0.43 -19.06 4.68
N GLY A 541 0.01 -20.21 5.21
CA GLY A 541 -0.36 -21.40 4.45
C GLY A 541 -1.26 -22.34 5.24
N THR A 542 -1.85 -23.31 4.56
CA THR A 542 -2.73 -24.34 5.14
C THR A 542 -2.07 -25.72 5.22
N LYS A 543 -0.75 -25.79 5.01
CA LYS A 543 0.04 -27.01 5.22
C LYS A 543 0.45 -27.11 6.69
N GLU A 544 0.71 -28.31 7.20
CA GLU A 544 1.01 -28.54 8.62
C GLU A 544 2.18 -27.70 9.16
N ASP A 545 3.23 -27.53 8.36
CA ASP A 545 4.42 -26.74 8.70
C ASP A 545 4.30 -25.23 8.39
N SER A 546 3.21 -24.78 7.78
CA SER A 546 3.01 -23.34 7.52
C SER A 546 2.89 -22.56 8.82
N LEU A 547 3.43 -21.35 8.86
CA LEU A 547 3.39 -20.51 10.07
C LEU A 547 2.07 -19.75 10.18
N VAL A 548 1.59 -19.62 11.42
CA VAL A 548 0.50 -18.70 11.77
C VAL A 548 1.01 -17.73 12.81
N ASN A 549 0.90 -16.44 12.47
CA ASN A 549 1.28 -15.38 13.38
C ASN A 549 0.01 -14.82 14.05
N ILE A 550 -0.01 -14.77 15.37
CA ILE A 550 -1.11 -14.25 16.17
C ILE A 550 -0.58 -13.06 16.96
N GLN A 551 -1.13 -11.88 16.70
CA GLN A 551 -0.82 -10.69 17.46
C GLN A 551 -2.02 -10.32 18.32
N ILE A 552 -1.76 -10.03 19.59
CA ILE A 552 -2.77 -9.60 20.55
C ILE A 552 -2.41 -8.25 21.11
N SER A 553 -3.41 -7.37 21.20
CA SER A 553 -3.28 -6.05 21.81
C SER A 553 -4.63 -5.58 22.34
N GLY A 554 -4.64 -4.70 23.33
CA GLY A 554 -5.88 -4.16 23.88
C GLY A 554 -5.79 -3.73 25.34
N GLY A 555 -6.93 -3.79 26.03
CA GLY A 555 -7.08 -3.49 27.45
C GLY A 555 -7.03 -4.75 28.31
N SER A 556 -7.98 -4.88 29.22
CA SER A 556 -8.00 -5.94 30.24
C SER A 556 -8.17 -7.35 29.65
N GLU A 557 -9.01 -7.49 28.62
CA GLU A 557 -9.24 -8.76 27.90
C GLU A 557 -7.96 -9.26 27.20
N ALA A 558 -7.15 -8.35 26.64
CA ALA A 558 -5.88 -8.71 26.01
C ALA A 558 -4.87 -9.28 26.99
N LEU A 559 -4.83 -8.76 28.23
CA LEU A 559 -3.98 -9.31 29.29
C LEU A 559 -4.42 -10.72 29.70
N LYS A 560 -5.74 -10.96 29.80
CA LYS A 560 -6.29 -12.29 30.09
C LYS A 560 -5.92 -13.29 28.99
N LEU A 561 -6.13 -12.92 27.73
CA LEU A 561 -5.81 -13.78 26.58
C LEU A 561 -4.31 -14.08 26.50
N ARG A 562 -3.47 -13.08 26.79
CA ARG A 562 -2.02 -13.26 26.90
C ARG A 562 -1.64 -14.29 27.96
N THR A 563 -2.27 -14.28 29.15
CA THR A 563 -2.03 -15.32 30.17
C THR A 563 -2.45 -16.72 29.71
N VAL A 564 -3.52 -16.84 28.92
CA VAL A 564 -3.93 -18.13 28.35
C VAL A 564 -2.88 -18.64 27.39
N LEU A 565 -2.44 -17.80 26.44
CA LEU A 565 -1.46 -18.22 25.44
C LEU A 565 -0.06 -18.44 26.03
N ASP A 566 0.38 -17.63 27.00
CA ASP A 566 1.68 -17.81 27.66
C ASP A 566 1.80 -19.19 28.36
N ASN A 567 0.69 -19.87 28.65
CA ASN A 567 0.66 -21.20 29.27
C ASN A 567 0.69 -22.36 28.25
N LEU A 568 0.64 -22.10 26.94
CA LEU A 568 0.63 -23.15 25.92
C LEU A 568 2.07 -23.54 25.52
N GLU A 569 2.40 -24.83 25.57
CA GLU A 569 3.78 -25.30 25.29
C GLU A 569 4.15 -25.24 23.79
N TYR A 570 3.17 -25.21 22.90
CA TYR A 570 3.35 -25.22 21.44
C TYR A 570 3.30 -23.83 20.79
N ILE A 571 3.15 -22.77 21.59
CA ILE A 571 3.17 -21.39 21.10
C ILE A 571 4.49 -20.72 21.45
N GLN A 572 5.11 -20.09 20.46
CA GLN A 572 6.32 -19.32 20.69
C GLN A 572 5.94 -17.86 20.82
N LYS A 573 6.16 -17.31 22.02
CA LYS A 573 6.07 -15.89 22.25
C LYS A 573 7.27 -15.19 21.61
N GLU A 574 7.00 -14.21 20.77
CA GLU A 574 8.03 -13.36 20.19
C GLU A 574 8.20 -12.10 21.06
N GLU A 575 9.44 -11.85 21.50
CA GLU A 575 9.81 -10.62 22.23
C GLU A 575 9.92 -9.38 21.31
#